data_AF-A0A482Z0G3-F1
#
_entry.id   AF-A0A482Z0G3-F1
#
_cell.length_a   1.000
_cell.length_b   1.000
_cell.length_c   1.000
_cell.angle_alpha   90.00
_cell.angle_beta   90.00
_cell.angle_gamma   90.00
#
_symmetry.space_group_name_H-M   'P 1'
#
loop_
_entity.id
_entity.type
_entity.pdbx_description
1 polymer ?
#
loop_
_entity_poly.entity_id
_entity_poly.type
_entity_poly.pdbx_seq_one_letter_code
_entity_poly.pdbx_strand_id
1 'polypeptide(L)'
;MDWDIDFNQNRIELTYTSIEAEDGQYRYLYLKSKGFHFHDMHNSLPEIINVTVDDTFAPHGFHPELVTFDADNIYVNLRDSMVLNEDMTGATHDNRPLPDGHNPSSPTGFDNRMILKVEFAAKETIDKPTNDKVIIDDATIDKLFDWRESKYPELFPTHQDSMYVNGYYARFYEGTGFYVGSLKGRLYLYHIHLAIMIDLGELGPLVEEMKAEQMATDEMDNK
;
A
#
# COMPACT_ATOMS: atom_id res chain seq x y z
N MET A 1 -4.29 -20.68 -5.88
CA MET A 1 -3.31 -20.15 -4.91
C MET A 1 -4.15 -19.83 -3.71
N ASP A 2 -3.82 -20.40 -2.56
CA ASP A 2 -4.73 -20.48 -1.41
C ASP A 2 -4.50 -19.32 -0.41
N TRP A 3 -3.78 -18.30 -0.87
CA TRP A 3 -3.39 -17.12 -0.13
C TRP A 3 -3.97 -15.90 -0.85
N ASP A 4 -4.80 -15.15 -0.14
CA ASP A 4 -5.20 -13.82 -0.54
C ASP A 4 -4.11 -12.83 -0.13
N ILE A 5 -3.84 -11.87 -1.01
CA ILE A 5 -2.79 -10.86 -0.83
C ILE A 5 -3.42 -9.50 -1.09
N ASP A 6 -3.52 -8.70 -0.02
CA ASP A 6 -4.11 -7.37 -0.05
C ASP A 6 -3.04 -6.29 0.18
N PHE A 7 -3.17 -5.19 -0.57
CA PHE A 7 -2.28 -4.03 -0.48
C PHE A 7 -3.05 -2.82 0.00
N ASN A 8 -2.53 -2.15 1.04
CA ASN A 8 -3.05 -0.87 1.48
C ASN A 8 -1.90 0.02 1.95
N GLN A 9 -1.64 1.12 1.23
CA GLN A 9 -0.52 2.01 1.48
C GLN A 9 0.82 1.25 1.56
N ASN A 10 1.44 1.20 2.74
CA ASN A 10 2.70 0.52 3.00
C ASN A 10 2.52 -0.84 3.70
N ARG A 11 1.31 -1.38 3.68
CA ARG A 11 0.92 -2.63 4.32
C ARG A 11 0.60 -3.68 3.28
N ILE A 12 1.24 -4.84 3.40
CA ILE A 12 0.91 -6.06 2.65
C ILE A 12 0.32 -7.05 3.64
N GLU A 13 -0.89 -7.48 3.38
CA GLU A 13 -1.59 -8.47 4.20
C GLU A 13 -1.68 -9.79 3.44
N LEU A 14 -1.37 -10.88 4.12
CA LEU A 14 -1.48 -12.23 3.58
C LEU A 14 -2.43 -13.04 4.46
N THR A 15 -3.46 -13.62 3.85
CA THR A 15 -4.46 -14.45 4.54
C THR A 15 -4.63 -15.78 3.83
N TYR A 16 -4.46 -16.89 4.53
CA TYR A 16 -4.68 -18.23 3.95
C TYR A 16 -6.16 -18.60 3.99
N THR A 17 -6.81 -18.65 2.83
CA THR A 17 -8.28 -18.74 2.71
C THR A 17 -8.81 -20.17 2.57
N SER A 18 -7.96 -21.13 2.20
CA SER A 18 -8.42 -22.51 2.02
C SER A 18 -8.87 -23.20 3.31
N ILE A 19 -8.64 -22.59 4.49
CA ILE A 19 -9.20 -23.07 5.76
C ILE A 19 -10.72 -22.83 5.88
N GLU A 20 -11.25 -21.88 5.12
CA GLU A 20 -12.69 -21.56 5.09
C GLU A 20 -13.45 -22.44 4.09
N ALA A 21 -12.76 -23.27 3.30
CA ALA A 21 -13.40 -24.18 2.37
C ALA A 21 -13.93 -25.41 3.12
N GLU A 22 -15.24 -25.65 3.05
CA GLU A 22 -15.91 -26.85 3.59
C GLU A 22 -15.52 -28.14 2.82
N ASP A 23 -14.26 -28.55 2.89
CA ASP A 23 -13.78 -29.81 2.33
C ASP A 23 -12.64 -30.36 3.21
N GLY A 24 -12.85 -31.57 3.74
CA GLY A 24 -11.92 -32.24 4.66
C GLY A 24 -10.57 -32.65 4.06
N GLN A 25 -10.25 -32.18 2.85
CA GLN A 25 -9.01 -32.49 2.13
C GLN A 25 -7.88 -31.49 2.39
N TYR A 26 -8.16 -30.28 2.86
CA TYR A 26 -7.14 -29.23 2.89
C TYR A 26 -6.24 -29.32 4.13
N ARG A 27 -4.92 -29.35 3.87
CA ARG A 27 -3.87 -29.31 4.89
C ARG A 27 -2.88 -28.23 4.49
N TYR A 28 -2.69 -27.24 5.34
CA TYR A 28 -1.62 -26.28 5.16
C TYR A 28 -0.39 -26.79 5.94
N LEU A 29 0.63 -27.26 5.23
CA LEU A 29 1.89 -27.69 5.82
C LEU A 29 3.04 -27.51 4.83
N TYR A 30 3.96 -26.60 5.14
CA TYR A 30 5.13 -26.33 4.30
C TYR A 30 6.43 -26.74 4.99
N LEU A 31 6.74 -28.04 5.01
CA LEU A 31 8.02 -28.57 5.54
C LEU A 31 9.28 -28.19 4.74
N LYS A 32 9.09 -27.57 3.56
CA LYS A 32 10.16 -27.12 2.68
C LYS A 32 9.93 -25.67 2.35
N SER A 33 11.00 -24.97 1.96
CA SER A 33 10.92 -23.57 1.53
C SER A 33 9.87 -23.41 0.44
N LYS A 34 8.85 -22.62 0.76
CA LYS A 34 7.75 -22.26 -0.12
C LYS A 34 7.21 -20.92 0.35
N GLY A 35 6.76 -20.09 -0.56
CA GLY A 35 6.26 -18.77 -0.21
C GLY A 35 6.20 -17.88 -1.43
N PHE A 36 6.37 -16.59 -1.24
CA PHE A 36 6.10 -15.57 -2.23
C PHE A 36 7.22 -14.54 -2.28
N HIS A 37 7.31 -13.84 -3.41
CA HIS A 37 8.32 -12.83 -3.67
C HIS A 37 7.64 -11.63 -4.32
N PHE A 38 7.83 -10.46 -3.71
CA PHE A 38 7.46 -9.19 -4.29
C PHE A 38 8.70 -8.54 -4.88
N HIS A 39 8.60 -8.08 -6.13
CA HIS A 39 9.68 -7.45 -6.87
C HIS A 39 9.17 -6.18 -7.51
N ASP A 40 9.78 -5.05 -7.19
CA ASP A 40 9.59 -3.81 -7.94
C ASP A 40 10.36 -3.86 -9.27
N MET A 41 9.83 -4.64 -10.22
CA MET A 41 10.46 -4.90 -11.52
C MET A 41 10.76 -3.62 -12.32
N HIS A 42 10.03 -2.54 -12.04
CA HIS A 42 10.15 -1.28 -12.76
C HIS A 42 10.87 -0.18 -11.96
N ASN A 43 11.37 -0.48 -10.75
CA ASN A 43 12.00 0.48 -9.85
C ASN A 43 11.15 1.76 -9.72
N SER A 44 9.86 1.53 -9.46
CA SER A 44 8.79 2.51 -9.43
C SER A 44 8.45 2.99 -8.01
N LEU A 45 8.80 2.19 -7.01
CA LEU A 45 8.72 2.46 -5.59
C LEU A 45 10.05 3.10 -5.12
N PRO A 46 10.05 3.87 -4.02
CA PRO A 46 11.31 4.22 -3.36
C PRO A 46 11.98 2.94 -2.80
N GLU A 47 13.27 3.04 -2.47
CA GLU A 47 14.04 1.94 -1.88
C GLU A 47 13.38 1.43 -0.61
N ILE A 48 13.23 0.10 -0.48
CA ILE A 48 12.77 -0.52 0.76
C ILE A 48 13.91 -0.51 1.78
N ILE A 49 13.71 0.19 2.90
CA ILE A 49 14.71 0.32 3.97
C ILE A 49 14.38 -0.56 5.17
N ASN A 50 13.14 -1.01 5.30
CA ASN A 50 12.72 -1.88 6.38
C ASN A 50 11.49 -2.70 5.99
N VAL A 51 11.40 -3.92 6.51
CA VAL A 51 10.19 -4.73 6.50
C VAL A 51 10.02 -5.30 7.91
N THR A 52 8.91 -4.97 8.55
CA THR A 52 8.52 -5.56 9.83
C THR A 52 7.32 -6.47 9.63
N VAL A 53 7.29 -7.55 10.41
CA VAL A 53 6.23 -8.54 10.34
C VAL A 53 5.43 -8.48 11.64
N ASP A 54 4.12 -8.30 11.51
CA ASP A 54 3.16 -8.56 12.57
C ASP A 54 2.62 -9.97 12.36
N ASP A 55 3.08 -10.87 13.23
CA ASP A 55 2.83 -12.29 13.24
C ASP A 55 1.81 -12.71 14.31
N THR A 56 1.06 -11.75 14.87
CA THR A 56 0.09 -11.96 15.96
C THR A 56 -0.90 -13.10 15.67
N PHE A 57 -1.29 -13.26 14.39
CA PHE A 57 -2.21 -14.30 13.91
C PHE A 57 -1.58 -15.16 12.81
N ALA A 58 -0.25 -15.25 12.78
CA ALA A 58 0.45 -16.02 11.76
C ALA A 58 0.22 -17.52 11.94
N PRO A 59 0.27 -18.32 10.85
CA PRO A 59 0.25 -19.78 10.96
C PRO A 59 1.27 -20.32 11.95
N HIS A 60 0.89 -21.35 12.70
CA HIS A 60 1.80 -21.99 13.63
C HIS A 60 3.09 -22.44 12.94
N GLY A 61 4.25 -22.17 13.54
CA GLY A 61 5.56 -22.49 12.96
C GLY A 61 6.01 -21.52 11.86
N PHE A 62 5.27 -20.43 11.63
CA PHE A 62 5.80 -19.31 10.86
C PHE A 62 6.95 -18.63 11.62
N HIS A 63 7.94 -18.20 10.85
CA HIS A 63 9.20 -17.64 11.34
C HIS A 63 9.41 -16.27 10.70
N PRO A 64 9.14 -15.15 11.40
CA PRO A 64 9.31 -13.79 10.86
C PRO A 64 10.71 -13.52 10.31
N GLU A 65 11.74 -14.16 10.86
CA GLU A 65 13.14 -14.07 10.42
C GLU A 65 13.39 -14.64 9.01
N LEU A 66 12.44 -15.41 8.48
CA LEU A 66 12.47 -15.91 7.11
C LEU A 66 11.83 -14.93 6.11
N VAL A 67 11.37 -13.77 6.58
CA VAL A 67 11.05 -12.61 5.75
C VAL A 67 12.32 -11.77 5.60
N THR A 68 12.83 -11.72 4.37
CA THR A 68 14.04 -10.97 4.03
C THR A 68 13.73 -9.97 2.93
N PHE A 69 14.44 -8.85 2.91
CA PHE A 69 14.25 -7.82 1.89
C PHE A 69 15.58 -7.23 1.44
N ASP A 70 15.56 -6.61 0.28
CA ASP A 70 16.55 -5.66 -0.21
C ASP A 70 15.83 -4.42 -0.78
N ALA A 71 16.54 -3.54 -1.47
CA ALA A 71 16.01 -2.29 -2.00
C ALA A 71 14.74 -2.46 -2.87
N ASP A 72 14.63 -3.56 -3.62
CA ASP A 72 13.59 -3.77 -4.63
C ASP A 72 12.78 -5.05 -4.40
N ASN A 73 13.15 -5.87 -3.41
CA ASN A 73 12.62 -7.20 -3.21
C ASN A 73 12.18 -7.46 -1.77
N ILE A 74 11.06 -8.17 -1.63
CA ILE A 74 10.63 -8.79 -0.36
C ILE A 74 10.39 -10.27 -0.62
N TYR A 75 11.09 -11.12 0.13
CA TYR A 75 10.95 -12.56 0.10
C TYR A 75 10.26 -13.02 1.37
N VAL A 76 9.14 -13.73 1.22
CA VAL A 76 8.41 -14.36 2.32
C VAL A 76 8.57 -15.86 2.19
N ASN A 77 9.24 -16.50 3.14
CA ASN A 77 9.38 -17.94 3.16
C ASN A 77 8.57 -18.53 4.31
N LEU A 78 7.57 -19.32 3.95
CA LEU A 78 6.59 -19.95 4.82
C LEU A 78 7.05 -21.35 5.26
N ARG A 79 8.35 -21.59 5.28
CA ARG A 79 8.91 -22.86 5.72
C ARG A 79 8.50 -23.11 7.18
N ASP A 80 8.14 -24.36 7.45
CA ASP A 80 7.73 -24.91 8.74
C ASP A 80 6.38 -24.39 9.26
N SER A 81 5.77 -23.44 8.54
CA SER A 81 4.43 -22.94 8.82
C SER A 81 3.32 -23.95 8.46
N MET A 82 2.29 -23.98 9.30
CA MET A 82 1.18 -24.92 9.19
C MET A 82 -0.11 -24.40 9.82
N VAL A 83 -1.23 -24.92 9.30
CA VAL A 83 -2.57 -24.82 9.87
C VAL A 83 -3.23 -26.16 9.61
N LEU A 84 -3.70 -26.81 10.68
CA LEU A 84 -4.22 -28.17 10.64
C LEU A 84 -5.71 -28.16 10.87
N ASN A 85 -6.44 -29.10 10.28
CA ASN A 85 -7.84 -29.30 10.63
C ASN A 85 -7.95 -29.93 12.03
N GLU A 86 -9.05 -29.65 12.74
CA GLU A 86 -9.37 -30.20 14.06
C GLU A 86 -9.19 -31.72 14.14
N ASP A 87 -9.57 -32.44 13.06
CA ASP A 87 -9.45 -33.90 12.94
C ASP A 87 -8.02 -34.45 12.96
N MET A 88 -7.01 -33.58 12.80
CA MET A 88 -5.58 -33.92 12.73
C MET A 88 -4.79 -33.43 13.94
N THR A 89 -5.43 -32.80 14.93
CA THR A 89 -4.83 -32.27 16.16
C THR A 89 -4.31 -33.35 17.12
N GLY A 90 -4.36 -34.64 16.76
CA GLY A 90 -4.16 -35.76 17.69
C GLY A 90 -2.96 -36.68 17.45
N ALA A 91 -2.11 -36.48 16.43
CA ALA A 91 -1.07 -37.48 16.10
C ALA A 91 0.31 -36.88 15.78
N THR A 92 1.06 -36.55 16.83
CA THR A 92 2.53 -36.53 16.79
C THR A 92 3.08 -37.82 17.40
N HIS A 93 4.32 -38.20 17.08
CA HIS A 93 4.98 -39.38 17.67
C HIS A 93 5.13 -39.29 19.21
N ASP A 94 4.85 -38.11 19.75
CA ASP A 94 5.13 -37.61 21.08
C ASP A 94 3.88 -37.07 21.80
N ASN A 95 2.68 -37.40 21.31
CA ASN A 95 1.38 -37.16 21.99
C ASN A 95 1.08 -35.69 22.32
N ARG A 96 1.73 -34.74 21.65
CA ARG A 96 1.39 -33.32 21.77
C ARG A 96 0.38 -32.95 20.68
N PRO A 97 -0.78 -32.39 21.06
CA PRO A 97 -1.69 -31.88 20.05
C PRO A 97 -1.04 -30.70 19.33
N LEU A 98 -0.97 -30.78 18.01
CA LEU A 98 -0.63 -29.62 17.18
C LEU A 98 -1.87 -28.74 17.11
N PRO A 99 -1.73 -27.41 17.24
CA PRO A 99 -2.89 -26.51 17.20
C PRO A 99 -3.57 -26.58 15.82
N ASP A 100 -4.89 -26.63 15.81
CA ASP A 100 -5.76 -26.53 14.62
C ASP A 100 -5.77 -25.12 14.00
N GLY A 101 -5.02 -24.20 14.60
CA GLY A 101 -4.99 -22.80 14.23
C GLY A 101 -6.32 -22.08 14.51
N HIS A 102 -7.29 -22.69 15.19
CA HIS A 102 -8.51 -21.96 15.57
C HIS A 102 -8.16 -20.93 16.65
N ASN A 103 -8.39 -19.66 16.32
CA ASN A 103 -8.14 -18.53 17.20
C ASN A 103 -9.32 -17.54 17.11
N PRO A 104 -10.26 -17.57 18.09
CA PRO A 104 -11.41 -16.65 18.11
C PRO A 104 -11.04 -15.17 18.20
N SER A 105 -9.79 -14.87 18.59
CA SER A 105 -9.29 -13.48 18.64
C SER A 105 -8.76 -13.02 17.28
N SER A 106 -8.48 -13.94 16.36
CA SER A 106 -8.10 -13.62 14.99
C SER A 106 -9.32 -13.11 14.21
N PRO A 107 -9.16 -12.10 13.33
CA PRO A 107 -10.25 -11.59 12.49
C PRO A 107 -10.91 -12.60 11.56
N THR A 108 -10.21 -13.69 11.23
CA THR A 108 -10.74 -14.81 10.42
C THR A 108 -11.28 -15.95 11.30
N GLY A 109 -11.11 -15.87 12.62
CA GLY A 109 -11.28 -17.00 13.52
C GLY A 109 -10.11 -17.98 13.52
N PHE A 110 -9.05 -17.73 12.74
CA PHE A 110 -7.89 -18.63 12.62
C PHE A 110 -6.55 -17.89 12.63
N ASP A 111 -5.51 -18.54 13.15
CA ASP A 111 -4.11 -18.14 12.99
C ASP A 111 -3.65 -18.46 11.56
N ASN A 112 -4.09 -17.63 10.62
CA ASN A 112 -3.87 -17.81 9.19
C ASN A 112 -3.46 -16.50 8.48
N ARG A 113 -3.05 -15.48 9.24
CA ARG A 113 -2.88 -14.10 8.76
C ARG A 113 -1.56 -13.51 9.19
N MET A 114 -0.84 -12.91 8.25
CA MET A 114 0.40 -12.18 8.49
C MET A 114 0.32 -10.79 7.87
N ILE A 115 0.92 -9.80 8.53
CA ILE A 115 0.94 -8.42 8.04
C ILE A 115 2.38 -7.97 7.94
N LEU A 116 2.79 -7.56 6.73
CA LEU A 116 4.07 -6.91 6.51
C LEU A 116 3.85 -5.40 6.47
N LYS A 117 4.61 -4.67 7.26
CA LYS A 117 4.72 -3.20 7.16
C LYS A 117 6.05 -2.88 6.51
N VAL A 118 5.99 -2.22 5.37
CA VAL A 118 7.14 -1.85 4.55
C VAL A 118 7.46 -0.38 4.82
N GLU A 119 8.73 -0.08 5.09
CA GLU A 119 9.21 1.28 5.18
C GLU A 119 10.09 1.57 3.97
N PHE A 120 9.84 2.70 3.35
CA PHE A 120 10.53 3.16 2.18
C PHE A 120 11.48 4.29 2.57
N ALA A 121 12.65 4.35 1.94
CA ALA A 121 13.52 5.50 2.01
C ALA A 121 12.69 6.73 1.66
N ALA A 122 12.81 7.78 2.49
CA ALA A 122 12.43 9.10 2.02
C ALA A 122 13.20 9.33 0.71
N LYS A 123 12.50 9.62 -0.38
CA LYS A 123 13.15 9.91 -1.66
C LYS A 123 14.18 11.00 -1.36
N GLU A 124 15.47 10.68 -1.47
CA GLU A 124 16.48 11.72 -1.54
C GLU A 124 16.12 12.56 -2.75
N THR A 125 15.61 13.76 -2.50
CA THR A 125 15.59 14.83 -3.47
C THR A 125 17.03 15.02 -3.88
N ILE A 126 17.37 14.57 -5.10
CA ILE A 126 18.73 14.68 -5.63
C ILE A 126 19.12 16.17 -5.63
N ASP A 127 19.79 16.61 -4.58
CA ASP A 127 20.46 17.90 -4.52
C ASP A 127 21.88 17.72 -5.08
N LYS A 128 21.98 17.89 -6.41
CA LYS A 128 23.10 18.62 -6.99
C LYS A 128 22.54 19.64 -7.98
N PRO A 129 22.89 20.94 -7.81
CA PRO A 129 22.20 22.02 -8.50
C PRO A 129 22.67 22.09 -9.95
N THR A 130 21.77 21.79 -10.87
CA THR A 130 21.76 22.37 -12.21
C THR A 130 20.31 22.70 -12.57
N ASN A 131 19.94 23.95 -12.26
CA ASN A 131 18.72 24.70 -12.60
C ASN A 131 17.38 24.20 -12.02
N ASP A 132 16.90 24.92 -11.00
CA ASP A 132 15.50 25.19 -10.63
C ASP A 132 14.46 24.14 -11.03
N LYS A 133 14.44 23.01 -10.32
CA LYS A 133 13.25 22.16 -10.28
C LYS A 133 12.64 22.27 -8.90
N VAL A 134 11.61 23.10 -8.77
CA VAL A 134 10.83 23.25 -7.54
C VAL A 134 10.26 21.88 -7.17
N ILE A 135 10.74 21.31 -6.06
CA ILE A 135 10.18 20.11 -5.47
C ILE A 135 9.04 20.56 -4.57
N ILE A 136 7.81 20.21 -4.96
CA ILE A 136 6.59 20.55 -4.24
C ILE A 136 6.20 19.28 -3.47
N ASP A 137 6.11 19.38 -2.15
CA ASP A 137 5.76 18.26 -1.29
C ASP A 137 4.28 17.87 -1.41
N ASP A 138 3.97 16.63 -1.01
CA ASP A 138 2.64 16.03 -1.09
C ASP A 138 1.60 16.85 -0.32
N ALA A 139 1.97 17.40 0.84
CA ALA A 139 1.08 18.24 1.64
C ALA A 139 0.71 19.56 0.93
N THR A 140 1.61 20.12 0.14
CA THR A 140 1.35 21.30 -0.69
C THR A 140 0.51 20.93 -1.90
N ILE A 141 0.69 19.73 -2.47
CA ILE A 141 -0.15 19.22 -3.56
C ILE A 141 -1.58 18.97 -3.07
N ASP A 142 -1.76 18.42 -1.86
CA ASP A 142 -3.09 18.26 -1.26
C ASP A 142 -3.79 19.61 -1.10
N LYS A 143 -3.10 20.62 -0.56
CA LYS A 143 -3.65 21.99 -0.46
C LYS A 143 -4.03 22.56 -1.83
N LEU A 144 -3.25 22.25 -2.86
CA LEU A 144 -3.55 22.68 -4.23
C LEU A 144 -4.81 22.00 -4.77
N PHE A 145 -4.99 20.71 -4.50
CA PHE A 145 -6.22 19.99 -4.84
C PHE A 145 -7.42 20.58 -4.11
N ASP A 146 -7.34 20.71 -2.78
CA ASP A 146 -8.41 21.28 -1.96
C ASP A 146 -8.80 22.70 -2.42
N TRP A 147 -7.80 23.52 -2.77
CA TRP A 147 -8.04 24.86 -3.30
C TRP A 147 -8.75 24.84 -4.66
N ARG A 148 -8.35 23.96 -5.59
CA ARG A 148 -9.04 23.81 -6.88
C ARG A 148 -10.45 23.24 -6.73
N GLU A 149 -10.64 22.30 -5.82
CA GLU A 149 -11.95 21.74 -5.46
C GLU A 149 -12.89 22.83 -4.94
N SER A 150 -12.39 23.72 -4.07
CA SER A 150 -13.20 24.85 -3.55
C SER A 150 -13.65 25.82 -4.64
N LYS A 151 -12.84 26.00 -5.70
CA LYS A 151 -13.14 26.89 -6.82
C LYS A 151 -14.06 26.28 -7.86
N TYR A 152 -13.93 24.98 -8.10
CA TYR A 152 -14.62 24.28 -9.18
C TYR A 152 -15.28 22.98 -8.68
N PRO A 153 -16.21 23.05 -7.71
CA PRO A 153 -16.79 21.87 -7.09
C PRO A 153 -17.53 20.96 -8.09
N GLU A 154 -18.05 21.52 -9.18
CA GLU A 154 -18.71 20.76 -10.25
C GLU A 154 -17.75 19.88 -11.07
N LEU A 155 -16.47 20.26 -11.15
CA LEU A 155 -15.44 19.49 -11.87
C LEU A 155 -14.80 18.42 -10.98
N PHE A 156 -14.88 18.59 -9.67
CA PHE A 156 -14.25 17.74 -8.66
C PHE A 156 -15.27 17.13 -7.69
N PRO A 157 -16.29 16.42 -8.16
CA PRO A 157 -17.26 15.79 -7.27
C PRO A 157 -16.63 14.58 -6.58
N THR A 158 -16.87 14.45 -5.27
CA THR A 158 -16.62 13.23 -4.48
C THR A 158 -15.24 12.61 -4.73
N HIS A 159 -14.23 13.13 -4.03
CA HIS A 159 -12.86 12.65 -4.15
C HIS A 159 -12.53 11.61 -3.07
N GLN A 160 -11.57 10.74 -3.38
CA GLN A 160 -10.89 9.91 -2.38
C GLN A 160 -9.70 10.66 -1.76
N ASP A 161 -9.07 10.07 -0.75
CA ASP A 161 -7.78 10.56 -0.25
C ASP A 161 -6.70 10.41 -1.33
N SER A 162 -5.72 11.32 -1.32
CA SER A 162 -4.59 11.27 -2.25
C SER A 162 -3.73 10.03 -2.00
N MET A 163 -3.23 9.44 -3.08
CA MET A 163 -2.44 8.21 -3.05
C MET A 163 -1.40 8.16 -4.17
N TYR A 164 -0.41 7.28 -4.02
CA TYR A 164 0.54 7.01 -5.08
C TYR A 164 0.01 5.95 -6.06
N VAL A 165 -0.07 6.31 -7.35
CA VAL A 165 -0.45 5.40 -8.44
C VAL A 165 0.59 5.50 -9.54
N ASN A 166 1.32 4.42 -9.82
CA ASN A 166 2.37 4.37 -10.87
C ASN A 166 3.37 5.55 -10.80
N GLY A 167 3.75 5.95 -9.58
CA GLY A 167 4.68 7.05 -9.32
C GLY A 167 4.06 8.46 -9.32
N TYR A 168 2.78 8.59 -9.66
CA TYR A 168 2.04 9.85 -9.54
C TYR A 168 1.47 9.98 -8.12
N TYR A 169 1.61 11.14 -7.49
CA TYR A 169 0.83 11.47 -6.30
C TYR A 169 -0.49 12.08 -6.76
N ALA A 170 -1.59 11.34 -6.60
CA ALA A 170 -2.84 11.59 -7.31
C ALA A 170 -4.08 11.40 -6.43
N ARG A 171 -5.16 12.08 -6.83
CA ARG A 171 -6.47 12.00 -6.21
C ARG A 171 -7.51 11.57 -7.23
N PHE A 172 -8.35 10.60 -6.86
CA PHE A 172 -9.41 10.08 -7.72
C PHE A 172 -10.75 10.76 -7.45
N TYR A 173 -11.46 11.13 -8.51
CA TYR A 173 -12.79 11.76 -8.45
C TYR A 173 -13.82 10.80 -9.06
N GLU A 174 -14.57 10.11 -8.20
CA GLU A 174 -15.46 9.03 -8.61
C GLU A 174 -16.57 9.51 -9.55
N GLY A 175 -17.14 10.69 -9.26
CA GLY A 175 -18.25 11.24 -10.03
C GLY A 175 -17.90 11.58 -11.49
N THR A 176 -16.62 11.72 -11.81
CA THR A 176 -16.15 12.03 -13.17
C THR A 176 -15.25 10.94 -13.76
N GLY A 177 -14.74 10.01 -12.94
CA GLY A 177 -13.86 8.94 -13.40
C GLY A 177 -12.48 9.43 -13.84
N PHE A 178 -12.02 10.57 -13.31
CA PHE A 178 -10.67 11.08 -13.55
C PHE A 178 -9.80 11.01 -12.29
N TYR A 179 -8.51 10.79 -12.52
CA TYR A 179 -7.45 11.12 -11.58
C TYR A 179 -6.87 12.48 -11.92
N VAL A 180 -6.62 13.30 -10.90
CA VAL A 180 -5.68 14.41 -11.00
C VAL A 180 -4.41 14.00 -10.27
N GLY A 181 -3.28 14.03 -10.96
CA GLY A 181 -2.01 13.52 -10.43
C GLY A 181 -0.83 14.42 -10.71
N SER A 182 0.10 14.46 -9.78
CA SER A 182 1.37 15.15 -9.94
C SER A 182 2.49 14.16 -10.23
N LEU A 183 3.37 14.51 -11.17
CA LEU A 183 4.60 13.78 -11.42
C LEU A 183 5.69 14.73 -11.88
N LYS A 184 6.85 14.67 -11.24
CA LYS A 184 8.06 15.40 -11.66
C LYS A 184 7.85 16.91 -11.86
N GLY A 185 7.02 17.54 -11.03
CA GLY A 185 6.74 18.99 -11.08
C GLY A 185 5.63 19.39 -12.05
N ARG A 186 4.89 18.43 -12.60
CA ARG A 186 3.80 18.65 -13.56
C ARG A 186 2.51 18.02 -13.09
N LEU A 187 1.40 18.61 -13.51
CA LEU A 187 0.06 18.17 -13.21
C LEU A 187 -0.52 17.41 -14.41
N TYR A 188 -1.24 16.34 -14.14
CA TYR A 188 -1.84 15.45 -15.13
C TYR A 188 -3.29 15.18 -14.79
N LEU A 189 -4.11 15.06 -15.82
CA LEU A 189 -5.47 14.52 -15.73
C LEU A 189 -5.48 13.17 -16.44
N TYR A 190 -5.99 12.13 -15.81
CA TYR A 190 -6.13 10.80 -16.41
C TYR A 190 -7.57 10.31 -16.30
N HIS A 191 -8.19 9.93 -17.42
CA HIS A 191 -9.55 9.36 -17.44
C HIS A 191 -9.50 7.84 -17.51
N ILE A 192 -10.12 7.15 -16.55
CA ILE A 192 -10.09 5.69 -16.48
C ILE A 192 -10.79 4.98 -17.64
N HIS A 193 -11.91 5.52 -18.14
CA HIS A 193 -12.70 4.85 -19.18
C HIS A 193 -12.16 5.10 -20.59
N LEU A 194 -11.57 6.27 -20.80
CA LEU A 194 -10.99 6.63 -22.09
C LEU A 194 -9.50 6.27 -22.18
N ALA A 195 -8.87 5.94 -21.04
CA ALA A 195 -7.42 5.77 -20.91
C ALA A 195 -6.61 6.95 -21.48
N ILE A 196 -7.17 8.15 -21.39
CA ILE A 196 -6.54 9.38 -21.87
C ILE A 196 -5.80 10.05 -20.72
N MET A 197 -4.55 10.44 -20.96
CA MET A 197 -3.76 11.28 -20.07
C MET A 197 -3.52 12.64 -20.74
N ILE A 198 -3.78 13.71 -19.99
CA ILE A 198 -3.60 15.10 -20.42
C ILE A 198 -2.61 15.75 -19.47
N ASP A 199 -1.55 16.35 -20.03
CA ASP A 199 -0.62 17.19 -19.29
C ASP A 199 -1.23 18.58 -19.12
N LEU A 200 -1.46 18.98 -17.87
CA LEU A 200 -2.07 20.25 -17.50
C LEU A 200 -1.03 21.36 -17.26
N GLY A 201 0.27 21.05 -17.36
CA GLY A 201 1.37 22.00 -17.20
C GLY A 201 2.13 21.87 -15.88
N GLU A 202 2.90 22.90 -15.57
CA GLU A 202 3.78 22.94 -14.40
C GLU A 202 3.01 23.23 -13.11
N LEU A 203 3.39 22.55 -12.02
CA LEU A 203 2.78 22.75 -10.69
C LEU A 203 3.20 24.06 -10.03
N GLY A 204 4.45 24.51 -10.25
CA GLY A 204 5.01 25.69 -9.60
C GLY A 204 4.13 26.93 -9.71
N PRO A 205 3.77 27.37 -10.93
CA PRO A 205 2.90 28.53 -11.12
C PRO A 205 1.52 28.39 -10.44
N LEU A 206 0.95 27.18 -10.40
CA LEU A 206 -0.35 26.92 -9.77
C LEU A 206 -0.28 27.02 -8.25
N VAL A 207 0.82 26.56 -7.65
CA VAL A 207 1.06 26.68 -6.21
C VAL A 207 1.28 28.14 -5.80
N GLU A 208 2.00 28.91 -6.61
CA GLU A 208 2.19 30.34 -6.35
C GLU A 208 0.88 31.13 -6.50
N GLU A 209 0.04 30.79 -7.48
CA GLU A 209 -1.31 31.34 -7.63
C GLU A 209 -2.17 31.06 -6.39
N MET A 210 -2.18 29.81 -5.91
CA MET A 210 -2.91 29.42 -4.70
C MET A 210 -2.47 30.22 -3.46
N LYS A 211 -1.16 30.31 -3.22
CA LYS A 211 -0.62 31.02 -2.05
C LYS A 211 -0.97 32.51 -2.10
N ALA A 212 -0.84 33.14 -3.27
CA ALA A 212 -1.13 34.56 -3.44
C ALA A 212 -2.59 34.90 -3.10
N GLU A 213 -3.53 34.05 -3.51
CA GLU A 213 -4.95 34.24 -3.19
C GLU A 213 -5.29 34.00 -1.72
N GLN A 214 -4.69 32.98 -1.10
CA GLN A 214 -4.87 32.71 0.34
C GLN A 214 -4.41 33.92 1.17
N MET A 215 -3.24 34.49 0.85
CA MET A 215 -2.72 35.68 1.54
C MET A 215 -3.62 36.91 1.36
N ALA A 216 -4.22 37.10 0.19
CA ALA A 216 -5.14 38.22 -0.06
C ALA A 216 -6.44 38.11 0.77
N THR A 217 -6.87 36.88 1.06
CA THR A 217 -8.10 36.62 1.85
C THR A 217 -7.84 36.86 3.34
N ASP A 218 -6.68 36.42 3.85
CA ASP A 218 -6.28 36.60 5.25
C ASP A 218 -6.07 38.08 5.65
N GLU A 219 -5.66 38.93 4.70
CA GLU A 219 -5.54 40.38 4.92
C GLU A 219 -6.88 41.13 4.96
N MET A 220 -7.93 40.57 4.35
CA MET A 220 -9.28 41.15 4.37
C MET A 220 -10.05 40.80 5.65
N ASP A 221 -9.85 39.60 6.19
CA ASP A 221 -10.53 39.14 7.42
C ASP A 221 -9.91 39.71 8.71
N ASN A 222 -8.70 40.27 8.64
CA ASN A 222 -8.00 40.92 9.76
C ASN A 222 -8.18 42.47 9.80
N LYS A 223 -9.16 43.03 9.08
CA LYS A 223 -9.54 44.45 9.11
C LYS A 223 -10.97 44.64 9.59
#